data_AF-A0ABD2C198-F1
#
_entry.id   AF-A0ABD2C198-F1
#
_cell.length_a   1.000
_cell.length_b   1.000
_cell.length_c   1.000
_cell.angle_alpha   90.00
_cell.angle_beta   90.00
_cell.angle_gamma   90.00
#
_symmetry.space_group_name_H-M   'P 1'
#
loop_
_entity.id
_entity.type
_entity.pdbx_description
1 polymer ?
#
loop_
_entity_poly.entity_id
_entity_poly.type
_entity_poly.pdbx_seq_one_letter_code
_entity_poly.pdbx_strand_id
1 'polypeptide(L)'
;MFTDINAENVEDSKSEKPDPKTKSKFDALATEFQYYGAAIRNLAPAMSSVEDKGRIIPWADKLFAAEYHVEILRDKRNRYLSSLTMNMLNDELRGVFAEDPPSGSLKDLSCQPIIKAPPAEWELDTTWSEYVASLPDYYEEILCSFHDETSICEQDSFEMDEQMDNEFWFLLYQIRPYAALIPSPNARTIVSAWIQTLCRLSCNKCSKMKGLRNDYAYALYGYVRDLRIAGPFEDYPPMKYLESLPEAARQAAKRHPLTSPFSQEADSFIMAQPTTEEGAFCYIAVTGDVIETTAK
;
A
#
# COMPACT_ATOMS: atom_id res chain seq x y z
N MET A 1 -53.12 -36.94 -60.99
CA MET A 1 -53.78 -37.31 -59.72
C MET A 1 -52.81 -36.92 -58.62
N PHE A 2 -52.87 -35.68 -58.15
CA PHE A 2 -52.03 -35.19 -57.05
C PHE A 2 -52.85 -34.15 -56.29
N THR A 3 -53.01 -34.41 -55.00
CA THR A 3 -53.64 -33.58 -53.97
C THR A 3 -52.56 -32.99 -53.07
N ASP A 4 -52.73 -31.72 -52.74
CA ASP A 4 -52.44 -31.02 -51.48
C ASP A 4 -51.14 -31.30 -50.71
N ILE A 5 -50.30 -30.26 -50.60
CA ILE A 5 -49.22 -30.16 -49.61
C ILE A 5 -49.57 -29.03 -48.64
N ASN A 6 -49.80 -29.43 -47.39
CA ASN A 6 -49.90 -28.55 -46.21
C ASN A 6 -48.51 -28.18 -45.69
N ALA A 7 -48.46 -27.03 -45.02
CA ALA A 7 -47.31 -26.38 -44.43
C ALA A 7 -46.69 -27.14 -43.24
N GLU A 8 -45.36 -27.15 -43.15
CA GLU A 8 -44.60 -27.30 -41.90
C GLU A 8 -43.35 -26.38 -41.89
N ASN A 9 -43.42 -25.39 -40.99
CA ASN A 9 -42.39 -24.79 -40.14
C ASN A 9 -40.93 -24.67 -40.63
N VAL A 10 -40.54 -23.43 -40.97
CA VAL A 10 -39.18 -22.92 -40.83
C VAL A 10 -39.05 -22.34 -39.42
N GLU A 11 -38.41 -23.07 -38.50
CA GLU A 11 -37.99 -22.52 -37.21
C GLU A 11 -36.66 -21.80 -37.37
N ASP A 12 -36.74 -20.49 -37.21
CA ASP A 12 -35.66 -19.52 -37.13
C ASP A 12 -34.80 -19.81 -35.89
N SER A 13 -33.53 -20.19 -36.10
CA SER A 13 -32.56 -20.39 -35.01
C SER A 13 -32.20 -19.03 -34.40
N LYS A 14 -32.93 -18.62 -33.37
CA LYS A 14 -32.61 -17.43 -32.57
C LYS A 14 -31.24 -17.61 -31.91
N SER A 15 -30.28 -16.78 -32.33
CA SER A 15 -29.03 -16.57 -31.61
C SER A 15 -29.32 -15.99 -30.22
N GLU A 16 -29.25 -16.81 -29.18
CA GLU A 16 -29.30 -16.33 -27.79
C GLU A 16 -28.12 -15.39 -27.54
N LYS A 17 -28.43 -14.14 -27.19
CA LYS A 17 -27.42 -13.18 -26.72
C LYS A 17 -26.93 -13.65 -25.34
N PRO A 18 -25.61 -13.74 -25.10
CA PRO A 18 -25.08 -14.21 -23.83
C PRO A 18 -25.49 -13.28 -22.69
N ASP A 19 -25.81 -13.89 -21.54
CA ASP A 19 -26.22 -13.25 -20.28
C ASP A 19 -25.24 -12.09 -19.89
N PRO A 20 -25.74 -10.91 -19.49
CA PRO A 20 -24.91 -9.76 -19.10
C PRO A 20 -23.81 -10.09 -18.08
N LYS A 21 -24.06 -11.00 -17.14
CA LYS A 21 -23.05 -11.41 -16.14
C LYS A 21 -21.88 -12.17 -16.76
N THR A 22 -22.18 -12.99 -17.75
CA THR A 22 -21.18 -13.76 -18.50
C THR A 22 -20.29 -12.81 -19.29
N LYS A 23 -20.89 -11.80 -19.96
CA LYS A 23 -20.15 -10.77 -20.71
C LYS A 23 -19.22 -9.95 -19.80
N SER A 24 -19.68 -9.55 -18.62
CA SER A 24 -18.84 -8.83 -17.63
C SER A 24 -17.62 -9.64 -17.18
N LYS A 25 -17.77 -10.96 -16.99
CA LYS A 25 -16.66 -11.84 -16.62
C LYS A 25 -15.65 -12.00 -17.77
N PHE A 26 -16.13 -12.05 -19.01
CA PHE A 26 -15.26 -12.06 -20.20
C PHE A 26 -14.40 -10.81 -20.31
N ASP A 27 -15.02 -9.65 -20.10
CA ASP A 27 -14.33 -8.36 -20.17
C ASP A 27 -13.28 -8.24 -19.04
N ALA A 28 -13.57 -8.76 -17.84
CA ALA A 28 -12.62 -8.82 -16.73
C ALA A 28 -11.39 -9.69 -17.05
N LEU A 29 -11.59 -10.93 -17.53
CA LEU A 29 -10.48 -11.84 -17.87
C LEU A 29 -9.61 -11.31 -19.02
N ALA A 30 -10.21 -10.58 -19.97
CA ALA A 30 -9.46 -9.93 -21.04
C ALA A 30 -8.60 -8.77 -20.50
N THR A 31 -9.17 -7.97 -19.60
CA THR A 31 -8.47 -6.85 -18.95
C THR A 31 -7.29 -7.34 -18.10
N GLU A 32 -7.51 -8.36 -17.27
CA GLU A 32 -6.45 -9.01 -16.49
C GLU A 32 -5.31 -9.52 -17.36
N PHE A 33 -5.63 -10.19 -18.47
CA PHE A 33 -4.62 -10.70 -19.39
C PHE A 33 -3.74 -9.57 -19.96
N GLN A 34 -4.37 -8.47 -20.37
CA GLN A 34 -3.65 -7.29 -20.86
C GLN A 34 -2.79 -6.66 -19.77
N TYR A 35 -3.33 -6.55 -18.55
CA TYR A 35 -2.63 -6.03 -17.38
C TYR A 35 -1.37 -6.86 -17.08
N TYR A 36 -1.50 -8.18 -16.91
CA TYR A 36 -0.34 -9.04 -16.62
C TYR A 36 0.66 -9.06 -17.77
N GLY A 37 0.19 -9.03 -19.02
CA GLY A 37 1.10 -8.90 -20.16
C GLY A 37 1.90 -7.60 -20.18
N ALA A 38 1.30 -6.49 -19.77
CA ALA A 38 2.02 -5.23 -19.60
C ALA A 38 2.99 -5.28 -18.42
N ALA A 39 2.56 -5.84 -17.28
CA ALA A 39 3.40 -5.98 -16.09
C ALA A 39 4.65 -6.83 -16.37
N ILE A 40 4.51 -8.01 -16.99
CA ILE A 40 5.63 -8.89 -17.34
C ILE A 40 6.64 -8.19 -18.25
N ARG A 41 6.18 -7.43 -19.26
CA ARG A 41 7.07 -6.66 -20.14
C ARG A 41 7.91 -5.63 -19.40
N ASN A 42 7.36 -5.01 -18.36
CA ASN A 42 8.05 -3.99 -17.57
C ASN A 42 8.97 -4.62 -16.51
N LEU A 43 8.55 -5.72 -15.91
CA LEU A 43 9.24 -6.38 -14.81
C LEU A 43 10.36 -7.32 -15.29
N ALA A 44 10.20 -8.04 -16.41
CA ALA A 44 11.20 -9.01 -16.89
C ALA A 44 12.58 -8.39 -17.15
N PRO A 45 12.70 -7.18 -17.72
CA PRO A 45 13.98 -6.50 -17.85
C PRO A 45 14.63 -6.13 -16.51
N ALA A 46 13.82 -5.87 -15.47
CA ALA A 46 14.23 -5.38 -14.17
C ALA A 46 14.65 -6.49 -13.17
N MET A 47 14.42 -7.77 -13.52
CA MET A 47 14.85 -8.90 -12.70
C MET A 47 16.37 -8.91 -12.48
N SER A 48 16.79 -9.13 -11.24
CA SER A 48 18.21 -9.18 -10.86
C SER A 48 18.90 -10.47 -11.30
N SER A 49 18.20 -11.62 -11.23
CA SER A 49 18.75 -12.93 -11.59
C SER A 49 18.68 -13.18 -13.11
N VAL A 50 19.84 -13.39 -13.73
CA VAL A 50 19.94 -13.72 -15.18
C VAL A 50 19.31 -15.08 -15.48
N GLU A 51 19.45 -16.04 -14.56
CA GLU A 51 18.88 -17.39 -14.70
C GLU A 51 17.36 -17.34 -14.71
N ASP A 52 16.77 -16.64 -13.75
CA ASP A 52 15.32 -16.46 -13.66
C ASP A 52 14.79 -15.65 -14.84
N LYS A 53 15.50 -14.60 -15.24
CA LYS A 53 15.17 -13.82 -16.45
C LYS A 53 15.11 -14.69 -17.70
N GLY A 54 16.00 -15.68 -17.82
CA GLY A 54 15.98 -16.67 -18.89
C GLY A 54 14.74 -17.56 -18.90
N ARG A 55 14.19 -17.88 -17.73
CA ARG A 55 13.00 -18.75 -17.57
C ARG A 55 11.67 -18.03 -17.83
N ILE A 56 11.64 -16.71 -17.73
CA ILE A 56 10.42 -15.92 -17.98
C ILE A 56 9.94 -16.10 -19.42
N ILE A 57 10.86 -16.10 -20.40
CA ILE A 57 10.52 -16.17 -21.82
C ILE A 57 9.77 -17.47 -22.16
N PRO A 58 10.28 -18.68 -21.83
CA PRO A 58 9.55 -19.93 -22.02
C PRO A 58 8.15 -19.92 -21.41
N TRP A 59 8.02 -19.42 -20.17
CA TRP A 59 6.73 -19.35 -19.48
C TRP A 59 5.76 -18.36 -20.14
N ALA A 60 6.25 -17.19 -20.55
CA ALA A 60 5.47 -16.24 -21.32
C ALA A 60 5.01 -16.86 -22.64
N ASP A 61 5.90 -17.48 -23.41
CA ASP A 61 5.55 -18.13 -24.68
C ASP A 61 4.46 -19.19 -24.48
N LYS A 62 4.55 -20.01 -23.42
CA LYS A 62 3.52 -21.00 -23.09
C LYS A 62 2.18 -20.37 -22.73
N LEU A 63 2.17 -19.34 -21.89
CA LEU A 63 0.94 -18.70 -21.40
C LEU A 63 0.26 -17.81 -22.46
N PHE A 64 1.04 -17.27 -23.40
CA PHE A 64 0.54 -16.47 -24.52
C PHE A 64 0.19 -17.32 -25.75
N ALA A 65 0.54 -18.61 -25.76
CA ALA A 65 0.22 -19.53 -26.85
C ALA A 65 -1.29 -19.60 -27.12
N ALA A 66 -1.66 -19.75 -28.40
CA ALA A 66 -3.04 -19.73 -28.88
C ALA A 66 -3.97 -20.73 -28.14
N GLU A 67 -3.43 -21.87 -27.72
CA GLU A 67 -4.15 -22.89 -26.96
C GLU A 67 -4.73 -22.38 -25.62
N TYR A 68 -4.11 -21.37 -25.00
CA TYR A 68 -4.58 -20.76 -23.74
C TYR A 68 -5.53 -19.56 -23.92
N HIS A 69 -5.90 -19.21 -25.16
CA HIS A 69 -6.91 -18.18 -25.44
C HIS A 69 -8.34 -18.74 -25.51
N VAL A 70 -8.47 -20.07 -25.47
CA VAL A 70 -9.75 -20.78 -25.42
C VAL A 70 -10.45 -20.47 -24.10
N GLU A 71 -11.76 -20.21 -24.16
CA GLU A 71 -12.61 -19.77 -23.06
C GLU A 71 -12.40 -20.54 -21.75
N ILE A 72 -12.37 -21.87 -21.82
CA ILE A 72 -12.19 -22.77 -20.66
C ILE A 72 -10.82 -22.65 -19.97
N LEU A 73 -9.80 -22.11 -20.66
CA LEU A 73 -8.42 -22.02 -20.14
C LEU A 73 -8.02 -20.59 -19.76
N ARG A 74 -8.83 -19.57 -20.07
CA ARG A 74 -8.51 -18.15 -19.80
C ARG A 74 -8.29 -17.87 -18.31
N ASP A 75 -9.18 -18.38 -17.47
CA ASP A 75 -9.08 -18.21 -16.01
C ASP A 75 -7.77 -18.82 -15.48
N LYS A 76 -7.51 -20.08 -15.86
CA LYS A 76 -6.29 -20.79 -15.49
C LYS A 76 -5.03 -20.07 -15.95
N ARG A 77 -4.99 -19.64 -17.21
CA ARG A 77 -3.90 -18.84 -17.76
C ARG A 77 -3.69 -17.55 -16.95
N ASN A 78 -4.76 -16.82 -16.65
CA ASN A 78 -4.66 -15.58 -15.87
C ASN A 78 -4.14 -15.81 -14.46
N ARG A 79 -4.52 -16.91 -13.80
CA ARG A 79 -3.94 -17.30 -12.50
C ARG A 79 -2.43 -17.55 -12.58
N TYR A 80 -1.96 -18.23 -13.63
CA TYR A 80 -0.53 -18.43 -13.87
C TYR A 80 0.18 -17.11 -14.16
N LEU A 81 -0.41 -16.23 -14.98
CA LEU A 81 0.16 -14.90 -15.27
C LEU A 81 0.23 -14.03 -14.01
N SER A 82 -0.79 -14.06 -13.17
CA SER A 82 -0.82 -13.38 -11.88
C SER A 82 0.28 -13.89 -10.96
N SER A 83 0.40 -15.21 -10.82
CA SER A 83 1.43 -15.84 -9.98
C SER A 83 2.84 -15.56 -10.48
N LEU A 84 3.07 -15.62 -11.80
CA LEU A 84 4.35 -15.25 -12.42
C LEU A 84 4.68 -13.77 -12.17
N THR A 85 3.70 -12.88 -12.34
CA THR A 85 3.86 -11.44 -12.06
C THR A 85 4.24 -11.21 -10.60
N MET A 86 3.61 -11.93 -9.65
CA MET A 86 3.93 -11.82 -8.23
C MET A 86 5.35 -12.30 -7.90
N ASN A 87 5.81 -13.40 -8.51
CA ASN A 87 7.19 -13.86 -8.38
C ASN A 87 8.17 -12.79 -8.89
N MET A 88 7.87 -12.18 -10.04
CA MET A 88 8.71 -11.12 -10.60
C MET A 88 8.69 -9.84 -9.76
N LEU A 89 7.59 -9.51 -9.09
CA LEU A 89 7.55 -8.39 -8.12
C LEU A 89 8.42 -8.65 -6.88
N ASN A 90 8.59 -9.92 -6.50
CA ASN A 90 9.51 -10.33 -5.44
C ASN A 90 10.96 -10.53 -5.94
N ASP A 91 11.23 -10.24 -7.22
CA ASP A 91 12.54 -10.38 -7.86
C ASP A 91 13.13 -11.81 -7.82
N GLU A 92 12.26 -12.84 -7.77
CA GLU A 92 12.67 -14.24 -7.73
C GLU A 92 11.61 -15.18 -8.32
N LEU A 93 12.03 -16.19 -9.09
CA LEU A 93 11.12 -17.23 -9.57
C LEU A 93 11.15 -18.46 -8.65
N ARG A 94 10.01 -18.76 -8.03
CA ARG A 94 9.85 -19.90 -7.11
C ARG A 94 8.77 -20.89 -7.57
N GLY A 95 8.88 -22.11 -7.05
CA GLY A 95 7.93 -23.20 -7.26
C GLY A 95 7.84 -23.64 -8.71
N VAL A 96 6.65 -23.55 -9.32
CA VAL A 96 6.46 -23.98 -10.72
C VAL A 96 7.33 -23.22 -11.70
N PHE A 97 7.71 -21.97 -11.38
CA PHE A 97 8.49 -21.12 -12.27
C PHE A 97 10.00 -21.29 -12.09
N ALA A 98 10.44 -22.10 -11.12
CA ALA A 98 11.85 -22.45 -10.95
C ALA A 98 12.36 -23.39 -12.05
N GLU A 99 11.45 -24.04 -12.78
CA GLU A 99 11.75 -24.91 -13.92
C GLU A 99 11.06 -24.39 -15.18
N ASP A 100 11.48 -24.90 -16.34
CA ASP A 100 10.82 -24.59 -17.61
C ASP A 100 9.37 -25.10 -17.64
N PRO A 101 8.47 -24.46 -18.42
CA PRO A 101 7.08 -24.89 -18.50
C PRO A 101 6.97 -26.31 -19.07
N PRO A 102 6.03 -27.12 -18.55
CA PRO A 102 5.82 -28.47 -19.06
C PRO A 102 5.32 -28.42 -20.51
N SER A 103 5.77 -29.36 -21.34
CA SER A 103 5.34 -29.44 -22.75
C SER A 103 3.84 -29.70 -22.91
N GLY A 104 3.20 -30.31 -21.91
CA GLY A 104 1.77 -30.66 -21.91
C GLY A 104 0.84 -29.57 -21.39
N SER A 105 -0.34 -30.00 -20.92
CA SER A 105 -1.30 -29.11 -20.26
C SER A 105 -0.79 -28.69 -18.89
N LEU A 106 -0.96 -27.41 -18.54
CA LEU A 106 -0.64 -26.92 -17.21
C LEU A 106 -1.45 -27.68 -16.16
N LYS A 107 -0.90 -27.87 -14.97
CA LYS A 107 -1.66 -28.41 -13.82
C LYS A 107 -2.56 -27.31 -13.25
N ASP A 108 -3.54 -27.67 -12.42
CA ASP A 108 -4.22 -26.64 -11.64
C ASP A 108 -3.27 -26.09 -10.58
N LEU A 109 -3.18 -24.76 -10.47
CA LEU A 109 -2.40 -24.08 -9.44
C LEU A 109 -2.91 -24.40 -8.03
N SER A 110 -4.21 -24.71 -7.89
CA SER A 110 -4.78 -25.14 -6.60
C SER A 110 -4.18 -26.46 -6.09
N CYS A 111 -3.64 -27.29 -6.99
CA CYS A 111 -2.98 -28.55 -6.64
C CYS A 111 -1.48 -28.39 -6.35
N GLN A 112 -0.93 -27.18 -6.46
CA GLN A 112 0.46 -26.90 -6.14
C GLN A 112 0.62 -26.75 -4.63
N PRO A 113 1.71 -27.27 -4.04
CA PRO A 113 2.02 -26.96 -2.65
C PRO A 113 2.19 -25.45 -2.52
N ILE A 114 1.48 -24.84 -1.58
CA ILE A 114 1.70 -23.44 -1.22
C ILE A 114 3.16 -23.32 -0.79
N ILE A 115 3.95 -22.59 -1.58
CA ILE A 115 5.33 -22.29 -1.24
C ILE A 115 5.25 -21.40 0.01
N LYS A 116 5.61 -21.95 1.16
CA LYS A 116 5.83 -21.15 2.35
C LYS A 116 7.11 -20.37 2.10
N ALA A 117 6.98 -19.13 1.63
CA ALA A 117 8.09 -18.20 1.60
C ALA A 117 8.66 -18.11 3.03
N PRO A 118 9.99 -18.01 3.20
CA PRO A 118 10.54 -17.64 4.48
C PRO A 118 9.97 -16.27 4.87
N PRO A 119 9.80 -16.01 6.17
CA PRO A 119 9.33 -14.70 6.62
C PRO A 119 10.28 -13.61 6.11
N ALA A 120 9.72 -12.47 5.73
CA ALA A 120 10.49 -11.30 5.34
C ALA A 120 11.26 -10.75 6.55
N GLU A 121 12.34 -10.00 6.32
CA GLU A 121 13.16 -9.45 7.41
C GLU A 121 12.36 -8.61 8.40
N TRP A 122 11.36 -7.85 7.92
CA TRP A 122 10.50 -7.04 8.77
C TRP A 122 9.60 -7.87 9.67
N GLU A 123 9.17 -9.06 9.22
CA GLU A 123 8.36 -10.00 10.02
C GLU A 123 9.17 -10.64 11.15
N LEU A 124 10.49 -10.60 11.04
CA LEU A 124 11.42 -11.06 12.06
C LEU A 124 11.85 -9.95 13.04
N ASP A 125 11.53 -8.68 12.76
CA ASP A 125 11.92 -7.56 13.61
C ASP A 125 10.99 -7.45 14.84
N THR A 126 11.56 -7.73 16.02
CA THR A 126 10.85 -7.70 17.31
C THR A 126 11.10 -6.41 18.09
N THR A 127 11.80 -5.43 17.52
CA THR A 127 12.29 -4.24 18.23
C THR A 127 11.18 -3.52 18.99
N TRP A 128 10.06 -3.27 18.30
CA TRP A 128 8.99 -2.45 18.86
C TRP A 128 8.02 -3.24 19.73
N SER A 129 7.82 -4.52 19.43
CA SER A 129 7.03 -5.41 20.29
C SER A 129 7.75 -5.66 21.63
N GLU A 130 9.07 -5.86 21.61
CA GLU A 130 9.91 -5.93 22.81
C GLU A 130 9.90 -4.60 23.59
N TYR A 131 10.00 -3.46 22.89
CA TYR A 131 9.88 -2.15 23.52
C TYR A 131 8.56 -2.01 24.28
N VAL A 132 7.43 -2.32 23.63
CA VAL A 132 6.10 -2.25 24.26
C VAL A 132 6.01 -3.21 25.45
N ALA A 133 6.51 -4.44 25.32
CA ALA A 133 6.52 -5.43 26.40
C ALA A 133 7.41 -5.01 27.59
N SER A 134 8.39 -4.14 27.36
CA SER A 134 9.29 -3.61 28.39
C SER A 134 8.78 -2.35 29.10
N LEU A 135 7.65 -1.79 28.64
CA LEU A 135 7.06 -0.61 29.29
C LEU A 135 6.62 -0.96 30.72
N PRO A 136 6.86 -0.08 31.70
CA PRO A 136 6.42 -0.32 33.06
C PRO A 136 4.88 -0.39 33.19
N ASP A 137 4.37 -1.19 34.13
CA ASP A 137 2.92 -1.34 34.37
C ASP A 137 2.20 -0.03 34.74
N TYR A 138 2.94 0.96 35.27
CA TYR A 138 2.41 2.28 35.62
C TYR A 138 2.36 3.25 34.43
N TYR A 139 2.82 2.84 33.25
CA TYR A 139 2.82 3.69 32.07
C TYR A 139 1.39 3.79 31.53
N GLU A 140 0.81 5.00 31.59
CA GLU A 140 -0.58 5.22 31.18
C GLU A 140 -0.77 4.91 29.69
N GLU A 141 -1.77 4.09 29.35
CA GLU A 141 -2.19 3.89 27.97
C GLU A 141 -2.88 5.14 27.42
N ILE A 142 -2.80 5.35 26.11
CA ILE A 142 -3.57 6.41 25.45
C ILE A 142 -5.05 6.02 25.43
N LEU A 143 -5.90 6.95 25.83
CA LEU A 143 -7.34 6.76 25.87
C LEU A 143 -7.92 6.68 24.44
N CYS A 144 -8.98 5.88 24.30
CA CYS A 144 -9.70 5.82 23.03
C CYS A 144 -10.31 7.20 22.75
N SER A 145 -10.11 7.70 21.53
CA SER A 145 -10.67 9.01 21.12
C SER A 145 -12.06 8.90 20.50
N PHE A 146 -12.58 7.67 20.39
CA PHE A 146 -13.88 7.35 19.79
C PHE A 146 -14.92 6.82 20.78
N HIS A 147 -14.49 6.43 21.98
CA HIS A 147 -15.30 5.80 23.01
C HIS A 147 -15.14 6.59 24.31
N ASP A 148 -16.25 6.79 25.04
CA ASP A 148 -16.22 7.49 26.32
C ASP A 148 -15.43 6.69 27.37
N GLU A 149 -14.84 7.39 28.36
CA GLU A 149 -14.03 6.77 29.44
C GLU A 149 -14.77 5.66 30.22
N THR A 150 -16.11 5.70 30.23
CA THR A 150 -16.97 4.71 30.89
C THR A 150 -17.31 3.50 30.04
N SER A 151 -16.97 3.53 28.74
CA SER A 151 -17.25 2.44 27.81
C SER A 151 -16.02 1.56 27.61
N ILE A 152 -16.22 0.24 27.60
CA ILE A 152 -15.13 -0.70 27.34
C ILE A 152 -14.78 -0.56 25.86
N CYS A 153 -13.57 -0.06 25.58
CA CYS A 153 -13.02 -0.05 24.23
C CYS A 153 -12.62 -1.50 23.90
N GLU A 154 -13.59 -2.30 23.46
CA GLU A 154 -13.36 -3.70 23.11
C GLU A 154 -12.70 -3.81 21.74
N GLN A 155 -11.91 -4.87 21.57
CA GLN A 155 -11.43 -5.31 20.27
C GLN A 155 -12.65 -5.83 19.51
N ASP A 156 -13.18 -5.02 18.60
CA ASP A 156 -14.22 -5.48 17.69
C ASP A 156 -13.66 -6.67 16.89
N SER A 157 -14.43 -7.75 16.75
CA SER A 157 -14.07 -8.91 15.92
C SER A 157 -14.14 -8.55 14.43
N PHE A 158 -13.30 -7.60 14.00
CA PHE A 158 -13.22 -7.14 12.63
C PHE A 158 -12.25 -8.04 11.86
N GLU A 159 -12.63 -8.47 10.66
CA GLU A 159 -11.87 -9.44 9.85
C GLU A 159 -10.44 -9.00 9.49
N MET A 160 -10.10 -7.72 9.67
CA MET A 160 -8.82 -7.12 9.27
C MET A 160 -7.96 -6.64 10.46
N ASP A 161 -8.29 -7.06 11.67
CA ASP A 161 -7.64 -6.56 12.88
C ASP A 161 -6.13 -6.88 12.93
N GLU A 162 -5.76 -8.12 12.61
CA GLU A 162 -4.37 -8.57 12.50
C GLU A 162 -3.63 -7.85 11.36
N GLN A 163 -4.31 -7.57 10.24
CA GLN A 163 -3.71 -6.86 9.12
C GLN A 163 -3.34 -5.42 9.50
N MET A 164 -4.17 -4.71 10.26
CA MET A 164 -3.84 -3.35 10.72
C MET A 164 -2.63 -3.33 11.65
N ASP A 165 -2.45 -4.37 12.47
CA ASP A 165 -1.25 -4.48 13.31
C ASP A 165 0.00 -4.80 12.47
N ASN A 166 -0.10 -5.71 11.51
CA ASN A 166 1.00 -6.01 10.59
C ASN A 166 1.41 -4.79 9.75
N GLU A 167 0.43 -4.01 9.26
CA GLU A 167 0.67 -2.76 8.55
C GLU A 167 1.43 -1.76 9.43
N PHE A 168 1.01 -1.62 10.70
CA PHE A 168 1.69 -0.74 11.65
C PHE A 168 3.14 -1.16 11.89
N TRP A 169 3.40 -2.45 12.13
CA TRP A 169 4.75 -2.96 12.36
C TRP A 169 5.64 -2.78 11.14
N PHE A 170 5.11 -3.03 9.95
CA PHE A 170 5.82 -2.78 8.70
C PHE A 170 6.19 -1.29 8.56
N LEU A 171 5.27 -0.36 8.86
CA LEU A 171 5.55 1.07 8.83
C LEU A 171 6.66 1.46 9.82
N LEU A 172 6.64 0.92 11.04
CA LEU A 172 7.67 1.20 12.03
C LEU A 172 9.05 0.65 11.63
N TYR A 173 9.08 -0.53 11.01
CA TYR A 173 10.30 -1.10 10.42
C TYR A 173 10.88 -0.15 9.35
N GLN A 174 10.02 0.42 8.49
CA GLN A 174 10.41 1.37 7.46
C GLN A 174 10.84 2.74 8.03
N ILE A 175 10.14 3.25 9.05
CA ILE A 175 10.43 4.56 9.67
C ILE A 175 11.81 4.57 10.34
N ARG A 176 12.18 3.48 11.03
CA ARG A 176 13.39 3.39 11.87
C ARG A 176 14.67 3.89 11.19
N PRO A 177 15.08 3.40 10.00
CA PRO A 177 16.31 3.87 9.36
C PRO A 177 16.26 5.35 9.01
N TYR A 178 15.13 5.86 8.50
CA TYR A 178 14.99 7.26 8.14
C TYR A 178 15.00 8.18 9.37
N ALA A 179 14.32 7.77 10.45
CA ALA A 179 14.32 8.51 11.71
C ALA A 179 15.75 8.69 12.28
N ALA A 180 16.61 7.68 12.14
CA ALA A 180 18.02 7.76 12.57
C ALA A 180 18.85 8.74 11.72
N LEU A 181 18.46 8.96 10.46
CA LEU A 181 19.17 9.81 9.49
C LEU A 181 18.72 11.28 9.52
N ILE A 182 17.68 11.63 10.28
CA ILE A 182 17.23 13.03 10.39
C ILE A 182 18.39 13.88 10.94
N PRO A 183 18.78 14.98 10.26
CA PRO A 183 19.94 15.77 10.67
C PRO A 183 19.78 16.44 12.04
N SER A 184 18.59 16.98 12.32
CA SER A 184 18.29 17.70 13.56
C SER A 184 18.14 16.74 14.75
N PRO A 185 19.00 16.84 15.79
CA PRO A 185 18.87 16.00 16.98
C PRO A 185 17.54 16.18 17.71
N ASN A 186 17.04 17.43 17.76
CA ASN A 186 15.73 17.72 18.36
C ASN A 186 14.60 17.02 17.60
N ALA A 187 14.63 17.07 16.26
CA ALA A 187 13.65 16.38 15.43
C ALA A 187 13.70 14.86 15.64
N ARG A 188 14.90 14.26 15.77
CA ARG A 188 15.04 12.83 16.11
C ARG A 188 14.38 12.49 17.44
N THR A 189 14.53 13.35 18.46
CA THR A 189 13.89 13.15 19.76
C THR A 189 12.36 13.22 19.65
N ILE A 190 11.83 14.17 18.90
CA ILE A 190 10.39 14.31 18.67
C ILE A 190 9.84 13.08 17.92
N VAL A 191 10.50 12.65 16.83
CA VAL A 191 10.12 11.43 16.10
C VAL A 191 10.15 10.20 17.01
N SER A 192 11.19 10.08 17.85
CA SER A 192 11.27 8.98 18.82
C SER A 192 10.08 9.02 19.79
N ALA A 193 9.72 10.19 20.31
CA ALA A 193 8.55 10.34 21.17
C ALA A 193 7.25 9.94 20.46
N TRP A 194 7.08 10.34 19.19
CA TRP A 194 5.92 9.94 18.38
C TRP A 194 5.85 8.43 18.17
N ILE A 195 6.97 7.78 17.81
CA ILE A 195 7.00 6.32 17.65
C ILE A 195 6.60 5.64 18.96
N GLN A 196 7.15 6.08 20.09
CA GLN A 196 6.80 5.54 21.41
C GLN A 196 5.31 5.71 21.74
N THR A 197 4.75 6.90 21.47
CA THR A 197 3.32 7.20 21.63
C THR A 197 2.45 6.30 20.74
N LEU A 198 2.83 6.08 19.48
CA LEU A 198 2.07 5.21 18.58
C LEU A 198 2.17 3.74 18.99
N CYS A 199 3.32 3.29 19.49
CA CYS A 199 3.49 1.95 20.05
C CYS A 199 2.65 1.72 21.32
N ARG A 200 2.40 2.77 22.13
CA ARG A 200 1.51 2.70 23.30
C ARG A 200 0.03 2.56 22.95
N LEU A 201 -0.36 2.86 21.71
CA LEU A 201 -1.70 2.56 21.23
C LEU A 201 -1.77 1.06 20.97
N SER A 202 -2.07 0.32 22.04
CA SER A 202 -2.04 -1.14 22.07
C SER A 202 -2.93 -1.76 20.99
N CYS A 203 -2.54 -2.96 20.55
CA CYS A 203 -3.33 -3.80 19.65
C CYS A 203 -4.68 -4.25 20.25
N ASN A 204 -4.97 -3.88 21.50
CA ASN A 204 -6.21 -4.22 22.20
C ASN A 204 -7.27 -3.11 22.08
N LYS A 205 -6.98 -2.01 21.39
CA LYS A 205 -7.96 -0.95 21.12
C LYS A 205 -8.86 -1.33 19.94
N CYS A 206 -10.02 -0.70 19.89
CA CYS A 206 -10.96 -0.87 18.78
C CYS A 206 -10.33 -0.56 17.41
N SER A 207 -10.93 -1.13 16.36
CA SER A 207 -10.50 -0.99 14.97
C SER A 207 -10.29 0.47 14.52
N LYS A 208 -11.15 1.39 14.95
CA LYS A 208 -11.03 2.83 14.65
C LYS A 208 -9.76 3.44 15.23
N MET A 209 -9.38 3.03 16.43
CA MET A 209 -8.18 3.53 17.08
C MET A 209 -6.92 2.97 16.43
N LYS A 210 -6.95 1.70 15.98
CA LYS A 210 -5.87 1.11 15.17
C LYS A 210 -5.72 1.82 13.83
N GLY A 211 -6.84 2.10 13.14
CA GLY A 211 -6.86 2.89 11.92
C GLY A 211 -6.22 4.28 12.14
N LEU A 212 -6.62 4.98 13.22
CA LEU A 212 -6.04 6.28 13.56
C LEU A 212 -4.53 6.18 13.82
N ARG A 213 -4.07 5.18 14.58
CA ARG A 213 -2.64 4.92 14.80
C ARG A 213 -1.90 4.74 13.47
N ASN A 214 -2.48 3.97 12.55
CA ASN A 214 -1.89 3.69 11.24
C ASN A 214 -1.87 4.94 10.35
N ASP A 215 -2.91 5.78 10.38
CA ASP A 215 -2.93 7.07 9.67
C ASP A 215 -1.76 7.97 10.11
N TYR A 216 -1.53 8.06 11.42
CA TYR A 216 -0.38 8.80 11.96
C TYR A 216 0.95 8.15 11.58
N ALA A 217 1.06 6.82 11.63
CA ALA A 217 2.28 6.12 11.24
C ALA A 217 2.61 6.34 9.75
N TYR A 218 1.61 6.30 8.86
CA TYR A 218 1.76 6.62 7.44
C TYR A 218 2.21 8.06 7.22
N ALA A 219 1.56 9.02 7.88
CA ALA A 219 1.92 10.42 7.75
C ALA A 219 3.34 10.68 8.25
N LEU A 220 3.71 10.09 9.40
CA LEU A 220 5.07 10.15 9.94
C LEU A 220 6.07 9.56 8.95
N TYR A 221 5.79 8.37 8.40
CA TYR A 221 6.63 7.72 7.39
C TYR A 221 6.88 8.64 6.18
N GLY A 222 5.85 9.32 5.68
CA GLY A 222 5.97 10.28 4.60
C GLY A 222 6.99 11.39 4.90
N TYR A 223 6.91 12.00 6.08
CA TYR A 223 7.81 13.10 6.45
C TYR A 223 9.24 12.63 6.74
N VAL A 224 9.41 11.55 7.52
CA VAL A 224 10.76 11.06 7.86
C VAL A 224 11.51 10.54 6.65
N ARG A 225 10.80 10.02 5.63
CA ARG A 225 11.41 9.63 4.35
C ARG A 225 12.06 10.82 3.63
N ASP A 226 11.50 12.01 3.78
CA ASP A 226 12.09 13.28 3.32
C ASP A 226 13.16 13.83 4.29
N LEU A 227 13.55 13.06 5.32
CA LEU A 227 14.50 13.43 6.38
C LEU A 227 14.11 14.69 7.17
N ARG A 228 12.80 14.96 7.27
CA ARG A 228 12.23 16.10 8.00
C ARG A 228 11.05 15.68 8.87
N ILE A 229 10.61 16.61 9.71
CA ILE A 229 9.33 16.54 10.41
C ILE A 229 8.50 17.73 9.95
N ALA A 230 7.18 17.56 9.83
CA ALA A 230 6.26 18.62 9.47
C ALA A 230 4.86 18.33 10.03
N GLY A 231 4.02 19.37 10.06
CA GLY A 231 2.63 19.25 10.50
C GLY A 231 2.56 18.87 11.99
N PRO A 232 1.72 17.90 12.40
CA PRO A 232 1.56 17.57 13.82
C PRO A 232 2.84 17.02 14.46
N PHE A 233 3.82 16.58 13.65
CA PHE A 233 5.07 16.00 14.11
C PHE A 233 6.16 17.03 14.42
N GLU A 234 5.88 18.32 14.23
CA GLU A 234 6.76 19.42 14.67
C GLU A 234 6.72 19.61 16.20
N ASP A 235 5.63 19.15 16.84
CA ASP A 235 5.45 19.19 18.28
C ASP A 235 5.58 17.80 18.90
N TYR A 236 5.77 17.75 20.22
CA TYR A 236 5.69 16.49 20.96
C TYR A 236 4.27 15.90 20.90
N PRO A 237 4.14 14.56 20.89
CA PRO A 237 2.84 13.90 20.87
C PRO A 237 1.98 14.22 22.09
N PRO A 238 0.65 14.18 21.97
CA PRO A 238 -0.24 14.31 23.11
C PRO A 238 -0.11 13.10 24.04
N MET A 239 -0.25 13.33 25.35
CA MET A 239 -0.06 12.29 26.36
C MET A 239 -1.33 11.47 26.66
N LYS A 240 -2.52 12.04 26.45
CA LYS A 240 -3.80 11.51 26.93
C LYS A 240 -4.66 10.86 25.86
N TYR A 241 -4.89 11.56 24.75
CA TYR A 241 -5.73 11.10 23.64
C TYR A 241 -5.12 11.57 22.32
N LEU A 242 -5.45 10.88 21.23
CA LEU A 242 -4.99 11.21 19.89
C LEU A 242 -6.17 11.76 19.09
N GLU A 243 -6.13 13.03 18.74
CA GLU A 243 -7.16 13.62 17.88
C GLU A 243 -7.08 13.06 16.45
N SER A 244 -8.07 13.35 15.61
CA SER A 244 -7.99 12.93 14.21
C SER A 244 -6.82 13.59 13.50
N LEU A 245 -6.10 12.86 12.64
CA LEU A 245 -4.95 13.40 11.91
C LEU A 245 -5.29 14.71 11.13
N PRO A 246 -6.46 14.84 10.46
CA PRO A 246 -6.83 16.09 9.81
C PRO A 246 -7.04 17.27 10.78
N GLU A 247 -7.50 17.01 12.00
CA GLU A 247 -7.60 18.05 13.04
C GLU A 247 -6.22 18.45 13.54
N ALA A 248 -5.36 17.48 13.88
CA ALA A 248 -4.00 17.76 14.33
C ALA A 248 -3.20 18.52 13.28
N ALA A 249 -3.34 18.16 11.99
CA ALA A 249 -2.70 18.86 10.89
C ALA A 249 -3.21 20.31 10.76
N ARG A 250 -4.52 20.55 10.92
CA ARG A 250 -5.08 21.92 10.92
C ARG A 250 -4.58 22.74 12.11
N GLN A 251 -4.44 22.13 13.29
CA GLN A 251 -3.90 22.81 14.47
C GLN A 251 -2.41 23.12 14.31
N ALA A 252 -1.63 22.17 13.78
CA ALA A 252 -0.23 22.35 13.47
C ALA A 252 -0.02 23.48 12.46
N ALA A 253 -0.80 23.52 11.37
CA ALA A 253 -0.70 24.59 10.36
C ALA A 253 -0.99 25.99 10.94
N LYS A 254 -1.79 26.09 12.01
CA LYS A 254 -2.02 27.36 12.72
C LYS A 254 -0.84 27.75 13.62
N ARG A 255 -0.17 26.78 14.24
CA ARG A 255 0.97 27.00 15.14
C ARG A 255 2.27 27.23 14.38
N HIS A 256 2.45 26.49 13.30
CA HIS A 256 3.60 26.48 12.41
C HIS A 256 3.14 26.90 11.01
N PRO A 257 2.77 28.17 10.80
CA PRO A 257 2.35 28.62 9.49
C PRO A 257 3.54 28.54 8.53
N LEU A 258 3.31 28.04 7.31
CA LEU A 258 4.34 27.91 6.27
C LEU A 258 5.05 29.23 5.95
N THR A 259 4.36 30.36 6.15
CA THR A 259 4.88 31.72 5.96
C THR A 259 5.70 32.24 7.13
N SER A 260 5.88 31.46 8.21
CA SER A 260 6.68 31.88 9.34
C SER A 260 8.15 32.00 8.91
N PRO A 261 8.77 33.20 9.03
CA PRO A 261 10.19 33.35 8.73
C PRO A 261 11.09 32.69 9.78
N PHE A 262 10.51 32.20 10.88
CA PHE A 262 11.21 31.53 11.97
C PHE A 262 10.96 30.02 12.00
N SER A 263 10.39 29.45 10.93
CA SER A 263 10.20 27.99 10.84
C SER A 263 11.51 27.28 10.50
N GLN A 264 11.59 26.00 10.83
CA GLN A 264 12.73 25.17 10.47
C GLN A 264 12.88 25.05 8.94
N GLU A 265 11.78 25.09 8.19
CA GLU A 265 11.77 25.14 6.73
C GLU A 265 12.38 26.44 6.21
N ALA A 266 12.04 27.57 6.82
CA ALA A 266 12.62 28.86 6.46
C ALA A 266 14.13 28.86 6.72
N ASP A 267 14.57 28.36 7.88
CA ASP A 267 16.01 28.24 8.20
C ASP A 267 16.73 27.32 7.22
N SER A 268 16.16 26.15 6.92
CA SER A 268 16.74 25.18 5.98
C SER A 268 16.84 25.77 4.57
N PHE A 269 15.81 26.49 4.14
CA PHE A 269 15.80 27.18 2.86
C PHE A 269 16.91 28.25 2.82
N ILE A 270 17.02 29.10 3.84
CA ILE A 270 18.03 30.16 3.93
C ILE A 270 19.44 29.59 3.95
N MET A 271 19.68 28.50 4.70
CA MET A 271 20.98 27.82 4.74
C MET A 271 21.39 27.20 3.41
N ALA A 272 20.42 26.82 2.57
CA ALA A 272 20.69 26.30 1.23
C ALA A 272 20.99 27.42 0.20
N GLN A 273 20.76 28.70 0.55
CA GLN A 273 21.03 29.80 -0.36
C GLN A 273 22.51 30.18 -0.39
N PRO A 274 23.02 30.72 -1.50
CA PRO A 274 24.39 31.21 -1.58
C PRO A 274 24.66 32.33 -0.57
N THR A 275 25.81 32.29 0.09
CA THR A 275 26.29 33.38 0.95
C THR A 275 26.68 34.58 0.08
N THR A 276 26.09 35.75 0.31
CA THR A 276 26.44 36.99 -0.41
C THR A 276 27.74 37.57 0.11
N GLU A 277 28.72 37.79 -0.76
CA GLU A 277 29.96 38.53 -0.43
C GLU A 277 29.71 40.06 -0.39
N GLU A 278 28.82 40.58 -1.25
CA GLU A 278 28.35 41.96 -1.25
C GLU A 278 26.84 42.02 -1.58
N GLY A 279 26.08 42.90 -0.91
CA GLY A 279 24.63 43.09 -1.12
C GLY A 279 23.73 42.35 -0.14
N ALA A 280 22.42 42.26 -0.46
CA ALA A 280 21.42 41.54 0.35
C ALA A 280 20.41 40.82 -0.56
N PHE A 281 20.09 39.56 -0.23
CA PHE A 281 18.96 38.85 -0.83
C PHE A 281 17.71 38.99 0.04
N CYS A 282 16.56 39.16 -0.61
CA CYS A 282 15.25 39.16 0.04
C CYS A 282 14.44 38.00 -0.52
N TYR A 283 13.95 37.13 0.36
CA TYR A 283 13.09 36.02 0.01
C TYR A 283 11.69 36.28 0.57
N ILE A 284 10.68 36.12 -0.28
CA ILE A 284 9.28 36.38 0.07
C ILE A 284 8.50 35.10 -0.16
N ALA A 285 7.96 34.52 0.92
CA ALA A 285 7.00 33.42 0.82
C ALA A 285 5.64 34.00 0.42
N VAL A 286 5.16 33.61 -0.76
CA VAL A 286 3.84 34.02 -1.26
C VAL A 286 2.89 32.82 -1.15
N THR A 287 1.84 32.96 -0.35
CA THR A 287 0.74 32.00 -0.27
C THR A 287 -0.54 32.66 -0.79
N GLY A 288 -1.46 31.85 -1.32
CA GLY A 288 -2.73 32.33 -1.83
C GLY A 288 -3.79 31.25 -1.78
N ASP A 289 -5.02 31.64 -1.46
CA ASP A 289 -6.18 30.76 -1.54
C ASP A 289 -6.65 30.69 -2.99
N VAL A 290 -7.03 29.50 -3.47
CA VAL A 290 -7.72 29.35 -4.75
C VAL A 290 -9.10 29.98 -4.60
N ILE A 291 -9.27 31.19 -5.14
CA ILE A 291 -10.58 31.83 -5.20
C ILE A 291 -11.39 31.08 -6.25
N GLU A 292 -12.31 30.22 -5.82
CA GLU A 292 -13.38 29.71 -6.69
C GLU A 292 -14.25 30.89 -7.10
N THR A 293 -13.96 31.45 -8.28
CA THR A 293 -14.86 32.41 -8.91
C THR A 293 -16.16 31.68 -9.25
N THR A 294 -17.16 31.83 -8.40
CA THR A 294 -18.54 31.51 -8.72
C THR A 294 -18.96 32.40 -9.88
N ALA A 295 -18.87 31.86 -11.10
CA ALA A 295 -19.45 32.47 -12.28
C ALA A 295 -20.96 32.57 -12.05
N LYS A 296 -21.46 33.79 -11.89
CA LYS A 296 -22.88 34.12 -11.97
C LYS A 296 -23.32 34.20 -13.43
#